data_AF-A0A9D8HF90-F1
#
_entry.id   AF-A0A9D8HF90-F1
#
_cell.length_a   1.000
_cell.length_b   1.000
_cell.length_c   1.000
_cell.angle_alpha   90.00
_cell.angle_beta   90.00
_cell.angle_gamma   90.00
#
_symmetry.space_group_name_H-M   'P 1'
#
loop_
_entity.id
_entity.type
_entity.pdbx_description
1 polymer ?
#
loop_
_entity_poly.entity_id
_entity_poly.type
_entity_poly.pdbx_seq_one_letter_code
_entity_poly.pdbx_strand_id
1 'polypeptide(L)' 'MDETGVNEAFFRRYRELLDAEDGAFDELEHAYEDGDRAHWADDFAAWRQAAERRVAFLSREGIGTAPSA' A
#
# COMPACT_ATOMS: atom_id res chain seq x y z
N MET A 1 -26.07 -16.20 4.90
CA MET A 1 -25.15 -16.05 3.76
C MET A 1 -25.04 -14.57 3.54
N ASP A 2 -23.91 -13.97 3.88
CA ASP A 2 -23.68 -12.55 3.61
C ASP A 2 -23.20 -12.44 2.16
N GLU A 3 -24.01 -11.77 1.33
CA GLU A 3 -23.93 -11.79 -0.13
C GLU A 3 -23.01 -10.71 -0.73
N THR A 4 -22.00 -10.22 -0.02
CA THR A 4 -20.98 -9.33 -0.61
C THR A 4 -19.60 -9.68 -0.09
N GLY A 5 -18.65 -9.96 -0.99
CA GLY A 5 -17.30 -10.46 -0.68
C GLY A 5 -16.35 -9.47 0.01
N VAL A 6 -16.83 -8.64 0.93
CA VAL A 6 -16.03 -7.65 1.68
C VAL A 6 -16.45 -7.69 3.15
N ASN A 7 -15.70 -8.43 3.96
CA ASN A 7 -15.97 -8.56 5.40
C ASN A 7 -15.23 -7.48 6.22
N GLU A 8 -15.61 -7.26 7.48
CA GLU A 8 -14.91 -6.38 8.41
C GLU A 8 -13.42 -6.71 8.53
N ALA A 9 -13.07 -8.01 8.49
CA ALA A 9 -11.68 -8.47 8.47
C ALA A 9 -10.92 -7.97 7.22
N PHE A 10 -11.59 -7.92 6.05
CA PHE A 10 -11.01 -7.34 4.84
C PHE A 10 -10.78 -5.84 5.02
N PHE A 11 -11.78 -5.09 5.49
CA PHE A 11 -11.67 -3.65 5.67
C PHE A 11 -10.58 -3.29 6.67
N ARG A 12 -10.48 -4.02 7.78
CA ARG A 12 -9.42 -3.84 8.78
C ARG A 12 -8.05 -4.09 8.16
N ARG A 13 -7.88 -5.18 7.42
CA ARG A 13 -6.59 -5.51 6.81
C ARG A 13 -6.19 -4.53 5.71
N TYR A 14 -7.17 -4.08 4.92
CA TYR A 14 -6.96 -3.07 3.89
C TYR A 14 -6.59 -1.72 4.50
N ARG A 15 -7.24 -1.33 5.61
CA ARG A 15 -6.92 -0.12 6.38
C ARG A 15 -5.47 -0.16 6.89
N GLU A 16 -5.05 -1.25 7.52
CA GLU A 16 -3.66 -1.41 7.98
C GLU A 16 -2.63 -1.25 6.85
N LEU A 17 -2.96 -1.73 5.64
CA LEU A 17 -2.08 -1.58 4.48
C LEU A 17 -2.03 -0.14 3.97
N LEU A 18 -3.16 0.58 4.02
CA LEU A 18 -3.21 2.00 3.68
C LEU A 18 -2.45 2.86 4.68
N ASP A 19 -2.67 2.67 5.99
CA ASP A 19 -1.92 3.39 7.03
C ASP A 19 -0.41 3.14 6.92
N ALA A 20 0.01 1.93 6.56
CA ALA A 20 1.43 1.60 6.35
C ALA A 20 2.02 2.25 5.07
N GLU A 21 1.23 2.39 4.02
CA GLU A 21 1.64 3.11 2.81
C GLU A 21 1.72 4.62 3.04
N ASP A 22 0.75 5.18 3.75
CA ASP A 22 0.67 6.59 4.12
C ASP A 22 1.87 7.00 4.98
N GLY A 23 2.17 6.24 6.05
CA GLY A 23 3.34 6.50 6.88
C GLY A 23 4.68 6.36 6.17
N ALA A 24 4.79 5.44 5.18
CA ALA A 24 5.99 5.35 4.35
C ALA A 24 6.10 6.51 3.34
N PHE A 25 4.96 7.08 2.93
CA PHE A 25 4.92 8.23 2.05
C PHE A 25 5.28 9.52 2.78
N ASP A 26 4.82 9.72 4.03
CA ASP A 26 5.23 10.85 4.88
C ASP A 26 6.76 10.90 5.06
N GLU A 27 7.39 9.76 5.35
CA GLU A 27 8.86 9.70 5.49
C GLU A 27 9.57 10.00 4.16
N LEU A 28 9.02 9.51 3.04
CA LEU A 28 9.51 9.82 1.70
C LEU A 28 9.40 11.32 1.37
N GLU A 29 8.28 11.95 1.72
CA GLU A 29 8.05 13.39 1.56
C GLU A 29 9.07 14.16 2.40
N HIS A 30 9.27 13.77 3.65
CA HIS A 30 10.25 14.40 4.54
C HIS A 30 11.68 14.30 3.98
N ALA A 31 12.10 13.12 3.49
CA ALA A 31 13.41 12.95 2.86
C ALA A 31 13.56 13.81 1.59
N TYR A 32 12.48 13.99 0.83
CA TYR A 32 12.48 14.87 -0.34
C TYR A 32 12.55 16.35 0.06
N GLU A 33 11.83 16.77 1.09
CA GLU A 33 11.80 18.15 1.60
C GLU A 33 13.12 18.56 2.26
N ASP A 34 13.78 17.65 2.99
CA ASP A 34 15.10 17.87 3.60
C ASP A 34 16.25 17.83 2.56
N GLY A 35 15.96 17.29 1.37
CA GLY A 35 16.92 17.12 0.28
C GLY A 35 17.87 15.93 0.48
N ASP A 36 17.53 15.00 1.38
CA ASP A 36 18.30 13.80 1.66
C ASP A 36 18.05 12.73 0.60
N ARG A 37 18.81 12.85 -0.49
CA ARG A 37 18.81 11.90 -1.61
C ARG A 37 19.18 10.46 -1.22
N ALA A 38 19.92 10.28 -0.12
CA ALA A 38 20.33 8.95 0.31
C ALA A 38 19.17 8.25 1.02
N HIS A 39 18.51 8.93 1.97
CA HIS A 39 17.32 8.40 2.63
C HIS A 39 16.13 8.28 1.67
N TRP A 40 15.95 9.24 0.76
CA TRP A 40 14.87 9.21 -0.23
C TRP A 40 14.81 7.90 -1.03
N ALA A 41 15.96 7.32 -1.40
CA ALA A 41 15.99 6.08 -2.18
C ALA A 41 15.54 4.87 -1.35
N ASP A 42 15.93 4.81 -0.07
CA ASP A 42 15.49 3.77 0.88
C ASP A 42 14.01 3.94 1.23
N ASP A 43 13.56 5.17 1.49
CA ASP A 43 12.15 5.49 1.78
C ASP A 43 11.25 5.22 0.57
N PHE A 44 11.74 5.50 -0.64
CA PHE A 44 11.02 5.20 -1.87
C PHE A 44 10.87 3.69 -2.06
N ALA A 45 11.90 2.90 -1.73
CA ALA A 45 11.83 1.45 -1.75
C ALA A 45 10.88 0.90 -0.68
N ALA A 46 10.82 1.53 0.50
CA ALA A 46 9.89 1.18 1.58
C ALA A 46 8.43 1.46 1.19
N TRP A 47 8.14 2.66 0.66
CA TRP A 47 6.83 3.03 0.14
C TRP A 47 6.39 2.09 -0.99
N ARG A 48 7.27 1.82 -1.95
CA ARG A 48 6.98 0.89 -3.05
C ARG A 48 6.61 -0.51 -2.52
N GLN A 49 7.34 -1.03 -1.54
CA GLN A 49 7.00 -2.33 -0.93
C GLN A 49 5.64 -2.31 -0.23
N ALA A 50 5.28 -1.21 0.43
CA ALA A 50 3.96 -1.06 1.06
C ALA A 50 2.84 -1.06 0.00
N ALA A 51 3.02 -0.31 -1.08
CA ALA A 51 2.09 -0.28 -2.22
C ALA A 51 1.97 -1.66 -2.90
N GLU A 52 3.10 -2.36 -3.13
CA GLU A 52 3.10 -3.72 -3.69
C GLU A 52 2.36 -4.72 -2.80
N ARG A 53 2.48 -4.60 -1.47
CA ARG A 53 1.71 -5.42 -0.51
C ARG A 53 0.22 -5.10 -0.57
N ARG A 54 -0.17 -3.83 -0.72
CA ARG A 54 -1.57 -3.43 -0.91
C ARG A 54 -2.15 -4.05 -2.17
N VAL A 55 -1.45 -3.93 -3.29
CA VAL A 55 -1.86 -4.49 -4.59
C VAL A 55 -1.95 -6.02 -4.51
N ALA A 56 -0.97 -6.69 -3.91
CA ALA A 56 -1.01 -8.14 -3.74
C ALA A 56 -2.17 -8.60 -2.85
N PHE A 57 -2.49 -7.87 -1.78
CA PHE A 57 -3.65 -8.16 -0.94
C PHE A 57 -4.96 -8.02 -1.73
N LEU A 58 -5.14 -6.89 -2.41
CA LEU A 58 -6.30 -6.63 -3.26
C LEU A 58 -6.48 -7.70 -4.35
N SER A 59 -5.38 -8.07 -5.04
CA SER A 59 -5.38 -9.13 -6.06
C SER A 59 -5.76 -10.50 -5.49
N ARG A 60 -5.29 -10.86 -4.29
CA ARG A 60 -5.64 -12.12 -3.61
C ARG A 60 -7.11 -12.21 -3.22
N GLU A 61 -7.70 -11.08 -2.86
CA GLU A 61 -9.13 -10.98 -2.52
C GLU A 61 -10.01 -10.89 -3.78
N GLY A 62 -9.42 -10.93 -4.97
CA GLY A 62 -10.14 -10.81 -6.25
C GLY A 62 -10.63 -9.40 -6.54
N ILE A 63 -10.21 -8.40 -5.74
CA ILE A 63 -10.56 -7.00 -5.87
C ILE A 63 -9.43 -6.32 -6.61
N GLY A 64 -9.55 -6.23 -7.93
CA GLY A 64 -8.46 -5.78 -8.78
C GLY A 64 -8.34 -6.70 -9.99
N THR A 65 -9.24 -6.47 -10.94
CA THR A 65 -9.05 -6.87 -12.34
C THR A 65 -8.16 -5.80 -12.98
N ALA A 66 -7.10 -6.15 -13.71
CA ALA A 66 -7.23 -6.76 -15.02
C ALA A 66 -6.14 -7.77 -15.38
N PRO A 67 -6.50 -8.94 -15.94
CA PRO A 67 -5.65 -9.59 -16.91
C PRO A 67 -5.96 -9.13 -18.34
N SER A 68 -4.89 -8.72 -19.02
CA SER A 68 -4.66 -8.65 -20.47
C SER A 68 -5.18 -7.46 -21.27
N ALA A 69 -4.26 -6.53 -21.58
CA ALA A 69 -3.91 -6.13 -22.95
C ALA A 69 -2.47 -5.60 -22.99
#